data_AF-A0A972LTN5-F1
#
_entry.id   AF-A0A972LTN5-F1
#
_cell.length_a   1.000
_cell.length_b   1.000
_cell.length_c   1.000
_cell.angle_alpha   90.00
_cell.angle_beta   90.00
_cell.angle_gamma   90.00
#
_symmetry.space_group_name_H-M   'P 1'
#
loop_
_entity.id
_entity.type
_entity.pdbx_description
1 polymer ?
#
loop_
_entity_poly.entity_id
_entity_poly.type
_entity_poly.pdbx_seq_one_letter_code
_entity_poly.pdbx_strand_id
1 'polypeptide(L)'
;MQPSSLQRVETNWEDEENNRHVSVAVEFTRKDNTVEIHSLTPQQVTFLCPESNNPLRSIGVWTDKGRELLAKQLHAAGYLPQLEEEIEASLAV
;
A
#
# COMPACT_ATOMS: atom_id res chain seq x y z
N MET A 1 -9.52 12.85 -25.23
CA MET A 1 -9.57 12.04 -24.00
C MET A 1 -8.54 10.94 -24.15
N GLN A 2 -7.41 11.03 -23.45
CA GLN A 2 -6.47 9.90 -23.40
C GLN A 2 -7.15 8.77 -22.61
N PRO A 3 -7.04 7.51 -23.05
CA PRO A 3 -7.54 6.40 -22.26
C PRO A 3 -6.78 6.36 -20.93
N SER A 4 -7.50 6.34 -19.82
CA SER A 4 -6.94 6.10 -18.50
C SER A 4 -6.32 4.71 -18.49
N SER A 5 -4.99 4.64 -18.61
CA SER A 5 -4.24 3.38 -18.54
C SER A 5 -4.19 2.91 -17.09
N LEU A 6 -4.39 1.61 -16.90
CA LEU A 6 -4.15 0.97 -15.61
C LEU A 6 -2.65 1.07 -15.29
N GLN A 7 -2.34 1.66 -14.15
CA GLN A 7 -0.99 1.86 -13.65
C GLN A 7 -0.81 1.07 -12.36
N ARG A 8 0.44 0.74 -12.04
CA ARG A 8 0.80 0.01 -10.83
C ARG A 8 1.97 0.70 -10.16
N VAL A 9 1.86 0.89 -8.85
CA VAL A 9 2.93 1.40 -7.99
C VAL A 9 3.08 0.50 -6.77
N GLU A 10 4.26 0.51 -6.18
CA GLU A 10 4.51 -0.16 -4.90
C GLU A 10 4.76 0.90 -3.84
N THR A 11 4.02 0.81 -2.73
CA THR A 11 4.18 1.66 -1.55
C THR A 11 4.40 0.81 -0.30
N ASN A 12 4.69 1.46 0.82
CA ASN A 12 4.76 0.83 2.13
C ASN A 12 3.77 1.51 3.08
N TRP A 13 2.84 0.71 3.61
CA TRP A 13 2.01 1.12 4.73
C TRP A 13 2.76 0.89 6.04
N GLU A 14 2.94 1.95 6.83
CA GLU A 14 3.51 1.88 8.17
C GLU A 14 2.40 1.58 9.21
N ASP A 15 2.50 0.43 9.85
CA ASP A 15 1.58 -0.02 10.91
C ASP A 15 2.33 0.02 12.24
N GLU A 16 2.34 1.21 12.85
CA GLU A 16 3.00 1.46 14.13
C GLU A 16 2.41 0.61 15.26
N GLU A 17 1.09 0.38 15.25
CA GLU A 17 0.41 -0.43 16.27
C GLU A 17 0.99 -1.85 16.34
N ASN A 18 1.35 -2.40 15.19
CA ASN A 18 1.91 -3.74 15.08
C ASN A 18 3.42 -3.77 14.84
N ASN A 19 4.11 -2.63 14.93
CA ASN A 19 5.55 -2.47 14.67
C ASN A 19 5.97 -3.16 13.37
N ARG A 20 5.29 -2.85 12.26
CA ARG A 20 5.56 -3.48 10.97
C ARG A 20 5.33 -2.54 9.82
N HIS A 21 6.04 -2.77 8.72
CA HIS A 21 5.75 -2.18 7.42
C HIS A 21 5.15 -3.23 6.50
N VAL A 22 4.12 -2.86 5.76
CA VAL A 22 3.49 -3.73 4.77
C VAL A 22 3.73 -3.12 3.39
N SER A 23 4.50 -3.84 2.56
CA SER A 23 4.64 -3.48 1.15
C SER A 23 3.37 -3.86 0.40
N VAL A 24 2.80 -2.90 -0.31
CA VAL A 24 1.54 -3.03 -1.03
C VAL A 24 1.72 -2.59 -2.48
N ALA A 25 1.33 -3.45 -3.41
CA ALA A 25 1.11 -3.02 -4.78
C ALA A 25 -0.29 -2.43 -4.94
N VAL A 26 -0.35 -1.27 -5.56
CA VAL A 26 -1.57 -0.52 -5.82
C VAL A 26 -1.76 -0.45 -7.32
N GLU A 27 -2.90 -0.94 -7.79
CA GLU A 27 -3.30 -0.74 -9.18
C GLU A 27 -4.34 0.38 -9.21
N PHE A 28 -4.07 1.40 -10.01
CA PHE A 28 -4.89 2.60 -10.08
C PHE A 28 -5.03 3.11 -11.51
N THR A 29 -6.06 3.91 -11.77
CA THR A 29 -6.19 4.68 -12.99
C THR A 29 -6.25 6.16 -12.67
N ARG A 30 -5.66 6.98 -13.54
CA ARG A 30 -5.79 8.44 -13.45
C ARG A 30 -6.87 8.92 -14.41
N LYS A 31 -7.84 9.67 -13.91
CA LYS A 31 -8.88 10.30 -14.73
C LYS A 31 -9.08 11.73 -14.28
N ASP A 32 -8.91 12.68 -15.20
CA ASP A 32 -9.20 14.11 -15.00
C ASP A 32 -8.67 14.69 -13.67
N ASN A 33 -7.45 14.28 -13.31
CA ASN A 33 -6.73 14.67 -12.09
C ASN A 33 -7.22 14.05 -10.78
N THR A 34 -7.92 12.92 -10.86
CA THR A 34 -8.26 12.05 -9.73
C THR A 34 -7.61 10.69 -9.90
N VAL A 35 -7.08 10.14 -8.80
CA VAL A 35 -6.60 8.77 -8.70
C VAL A 35 -7.76 7.86 -8.29
N GLU A 36 -8.04 6.84 -9.08
CA GLU A 36 -9.01 5.79 -8.75
C GLU A 36 -8.26 4.50 -8.48
N ILE A 37 -8.25 4.06 -7.22
CA ILE A 37 -7.60 2.80 -6.80
C ILE A 37 -8.54 1.62 -7.14
N HIS A 38 -8.03 0.68 -7.93
CA HIS A 38 -8.75 -0.54 -8.33
C HIS A 38 -8.42 -1.73 -7.44
N SER A 39 -7.14 -1.90 -7.10
CA SER A 39 -6.71 -3.05 -6.30
C SER A 39 -5.56 -2.69 -5.36
N LEU A 40 -5.57 -3.36 -4.20
CA LEU A 40 -4.50 -3.31 -3.20
C LEU A 40 -4.05 -4.73 -2.91
N THR A 41 -2.79 -5.01 -3.22
CA THR A 41 -2.20 -6.33 -3.08
C THR A 41 -1.03 -6.27 -2.11
N PRO A 42 -1.21 -6.66 -0.84
CA PRO A 42 -0.12 -6.84 0.10
C PRO A 42 0.85 -7.89 -0.41
N GLN A 43 2.14 -7.54 -0.48
CA GLN A 43 3.19 -8.40 -1.03
C GLN A 43 4.12 -8.93 0.06
N GLN A 44 4.45 -8.09 1.04
CA GLN A 44 5.43 -8.42 2.07
C GLN A 44 5.10 -7.69 3.38
N VAL A 45 5.35 -8.36 4.50
CA VAL A 45 5.32 -7.74 5.83
C VAL A 45 6.75 -7.76 6.39
N THR A 46 7.25 -6.59 6.77
CA THR A 46 8.53 -6.42 7.46
C THR A 46 8.25 -6.05 8.91
N PHE A 47 8.64 -6.91 9.84
CA PHE A 47 8.50 -6.64 11.28
C PHE A 47 9.69 -5.82 11.76
N LEU A 48 9.43 -4.85 12.62
CA LEU A 48 10.39 -3.87 13.11
C LEU A 48 10.64 -4.06 14.60
N CYS A 49 11.83 -3.67 15.03
CA CYS A 49 12.17 -3.57 16.44
C CYS A 49 11.50 -2.33 17.03
N PRO A 50 10.67 -2.43 18.09
CA PRO A 50 9.96 -1.28 18.65
C PRO A 50 10.88 -0.16 19.16
N GLU A 51 12.10 -0.51 19.59
CA GLU A 51 13.04 0.45 20.18
C GLU A 51 13.90 1.16 19.13
N SER A 52 14.29 0.46 18.06
CA SER A 52 15.25 0.96 17.08
C SER A 52 14.67 1.20 15.70
N ASN A 53 13.40 0.82 15.49
CA ASN A 53 12.71 0.76 14.21
C ASN A 53 13.43 -0.03 13.10
N ASN A 54 14.44 -0.84 13.47
CA ASN A 54 15.20 -1.64 12.53
C ASN A 54 14.41 -2.88 12.10
N PRO A 55 14.53 -3.31 10.84
CA PRO A 55 13.89 -4.53 10.36
C PRO A 55 14.46 -5.77 11.06
N LEU A 56 13.59 -6.52 11.72
CA LEU A 56 13.92 -7.80 12.35
C LEU A 56 13.83 -8.96 11.36
N ARG A 57 12.76 -8.98 10.56
CA ARG A 57 12.52 -9.99 9.53
C ARG A 57 11.44 -9.55 8.56
N SER A 58 11.44 -10.14 7.37
CA SER A 58 10.41 -9.94 6.36
C SER A 58 9.80 -11.25 5.91
N ILE A 59 8.49 -11.25 5.67
CA ILE A 59 7.71 -12.42 5.25
C ILE A 59 6.87 -12.03 4.04
N GLY A 60 6.98 -12.80 2.96
CA GLY A 60 6.13 -12.63 1.77
C GLY A 60 4.69 -13.06 2.01
N VAL A 61 3.74 -12.35 1.40
CA VAL A 61 2.30 -12.59 1.51
C VAL A 61 1.80 -13.27 0.24
N TRP A 62 1.79 -14.60 0.27
CA TRP A 62 1.49 -15.44 -0.91
C TRP A 62 0.07 -15.99 -0.93
N THR A 63 -0.59 -16.05 0.22
CA THR A 63 -1.93 -16.64 0.34
C THR A 63 -3.01 -15.59 0.18
N ASP A 64 -4.11 -15.93 -0.50
CA ASP A 64 -5.27 -15.05 -0.68
C ASP A 64 -5.81 -14.54 0.65
N LYS A 65 -5.98 -15.42 1.64
CA LYS A 65 -6.45 -15.04 2.99
C LYS A 65 -5.54 -14.02 3.66
N GLY A 66 -4.22 -14.16 3.51
CA GLY A 66 -3.25 -13.21 4.06
C GLY A 66 -3.35 -11.83 3.40
N ARG A 67 -3.54 -11.80 2.07
CA ARG A 67 -3.74 -10.57 1.31
C ARG A 67 -5.05 -9.89 1.70
N GLU A 68 -6.15 -10.64 1.77
CA GLU A 68 -7.44 -10.12 2.20
C GLU A 68 -7.41 -9.56 3.62
N LEU A 69 -6.76 -10.26 4.56
CA LEU A 69 -6.64 -9.81 5.94
C LEU A 69 -5.89 -8.47 6.03
N LEU A 70 -4.73 -8.38 5.38
CA LEU A 70 -3.91 -7.17 5.42
C LEU A 70 -4.57 -6.01 4.67
N ALA A 71 -5.23 -6.27 3.55
CA ALA A 71 -6.01 -5.25 2.84
C ALA A 71 -7.12 -4.69 3.74
N LYS A 72 -7.88 -5.56 4.43
CA LYS A 72 -8.90 -5.13 5.40
C LYS A 72 -8.32 -4.29 6.54
N GLN A 73 -7.15 -4.66 7.05
CA GLN A 73 -6.48 -3.89 8.11
C GLN A 73 -6.03 -2.52 7.61
N LEU A 74 -5.48 -2.44 6.40
CA LEU A 74 -5.11 -1.19 5.75
C LEU A 74 -6.33 -0.26 5.55
N HIS A 75 -7.46 -0.81 5.10
CA HIS A 75 -8.71 -0.07 5.00
C HIS A 75 -9.20 0.43 6.36
N ALA A 76 -9.15 -0.41 7.40
CA ALA A 76 -9.58 -0.06 8.75
C ALA A 76 -8.68 1.00 9.41
N ALA A 77 -7.38 1.00 9.08
CA ALA A 77 -6.41 1.99 9.53
C ALA A 77 -6.59 3.36 8.86
N GLY A 78 -7.44 3.47 7.84
CA GLY A 78 -7.68 4.74 7.15
C GLY A 78 -6.52 5.20 6.29
N TYR A 79 -5.67 4.28 5.81
CA TYR A 79 -4.48 4.60 5.00
C TYR A 79 -4.82 4.98 3.55
N LEU A 80 -6.02 4.68 3.05
CA LEU A 80 -6.39 4.94 1.65
C LEU A 80 -6.25 6.41 1.21
N PRO A 81 -6.71 7.42 1.97
CA PRO A 81 -6.59 8.81 1.54
C PRO A 81 -5.12 9.26 1.46
N GLN A 82 -4.29 8.82 2.41
CA GLN A 82 -2.84 9.08 2.38
C GLN A 82 -2.20 8.44 1.15
N LEU A 83 -2.63 7.22 0.81
CA LEU A 83 -2.14 6.53 -0.36
C LEU A 83 -2.52 7.24 -1.67
N GLU A 84 -3.73 7.77 -1.78
CA GLU A 84 -4.13 8.58 -2.94
C GLU A 84 -3.25 9.82 -3.07
N GLU A 85 -3.00 10.54 -1.97
CA GLU A 85 -2.10 11.71 -1.94
C GLU A 85 -0.65 11.35 -2.31
N GLU A 86 -0.11 10.25 -1.81
CA GLU A 86 1.24 9.75 -2.15
C GLU A 86 1.35 9.46 -3.65
N ILE A 87 0.34 8.81 -4.23
CA ILE A 87 0.29 8.50 -5.66
C ILE A 87 0.22 9.80 -6.46
N GLU A 88 -0.66 10.73 -6.10
CA GLU A 88 -0.76 12.03 -6.77
C GLU A 88 0.55 12.83 -6.72
N ALA A 89 1.21 12.87 -5.56
CA ALA A 89 2.48 13.55 -5.38
C ALA A 89 3.60 12.92 -6.23
N SER A 90 3.65 11.58 -6.31
CA SER A 90 4.63 10.87 -7.13
C SER A 90 4.47 11.12 -8.64
N LEU A 91 3.25 11.43 -9.08
CA LEU A 91 2.89 11.67 -10.49
C LEU A 91 2.94 13.14 -10.91
N ALA A 92 3.17 14.05 -9.96
CA ALA A 92 3.25 15.50 -10.20
C ALA A 92 4.67 15.99 -10.56
N VAL A 93 5.66 15.08 -10.63
CA VAL A 93 7.08 15.34 -10.94
C VAL A 93 7.38 15.18 -12.43
#